data_AF-A0A5M3W3T6-F1
#
_entry.id   AF-A0A5M3W3T6-F1
#
_cell.length_a   1.000
_cell.length_b   1.000
_cell.length_c   1.000
_cell.angle_alpha   90.00
_cell.angle_beta   90.00
_cell.angle_gamma   90.00
#
_symmetry.space_group_name_H-M   'P 1'
#
loop_
_entity.id
_entity.type
_entity.pdbx_description
1 polymer ?
#
loop_
_entity_poly.entity_id
_entity_poly.type
_entity_poly.pdbx_seq_one_letter_code
_entity_poly.pdbx_strand_id
1 'polypeptide(L)'
;MRADNTRHLLAAAQRRTEQTRARALAALRGMDATGKPVNFDTVSREAGVSRSWLYAQNDLRAEIQRLRERSPQPAGSSPPDRQRASEVSLLRRLEAATTRIRALEDENRQLRDAMARALGEVRAHEILGQPSTRDTPKRKSSKVVGPC
;
A
#
# COMPACT_ATOMS: atom_id res chain seq x y z
N MET A 1 15.60 -25.60 12.49
CA MET A 1 14.36 -25.76 11.69
C MET A 1 13.80 -24.36 11.44
N ARG A 2 13.99 -23.76 10.25
CA ARG A 2 13.42 -22.43 9.93
C ARG A 2 11.92 -22.62 9.74
N ALA A 3 11.11 -22.06 10.64
CA ALA A 3 9.66 -22.05 10.45
C ALA A 3 9.35 -21.20 9.21
N ASP A 4 8.58 -21.76 8.28
CA ASP A 4 8.20 -21.07 7.05
C ASP A 4 7.13 -20.00 7.38
N ASN A 5 7.60 -18.90 7.94
CA ASN A 5 6.78 -17.78 8.45
C ASN A 5 6.14 -16.98 7.30
N THR A 6 6.55 -17.23 6.06
CA THR A 6 6.06 -16.59 4.84
C THR A 6 4.53 -16.65 4.77
N ARG A 7 3.94 -17.82 5.05
CA ARG A 7 2.48 -17.99 5.05
C ARG A 7 1.79 -17.13 6.12
N HIS A 8 2.39 -17.02 7.30
CA HIS A 8 1.85 -16.23 8.40
C HIS A 8 1.95 -14.72 8.13
N LEU A 9 3.04 -14.29 7.48
CA LEU A 9 3.24 -12.90 7.06
C LEU A 9 2.26 -12.51 5.93
N LEU A 10 2.09 -13.36 4.92
CA LEU A 10 1.12 -13.15 3.85
C LEU A 10 -0.31 -13.08 4.39
N ALA A 11 -0.69 -14.01 5.27
CA ALA A 11 -2.00 -14.00 5.92
C ALA A 11 -2.21 -12.74 6.78
N ALA A 12 -1.18 -12.28 7.51
CA ALA A 12 -1.27 -11.05 8.28
C ALA A 12 -1.41 -9.80 7.39
N ALA A 13 -0.71 -9.75 6.26
CA ALA A 13 -0.81 -8.66 5.30
C ALA A 13 -2.19 -8.61 4.62
N GLN A 14 -2.74 -9.77 4.25
CA GLN A 14 -4.10 -9.90 3.71
C GLN A 14 -5.14 -9.41 4.71
N ARG A 15 -5.10 -9.89 5.95
CA ARG A 15 -6.01 -9.44 7.03
C ARG A 15 -5.95 -7.93 7.26
N ARG A 16 -4.75 -7.33 7.26
CA ARG A 16 -4.59 -5.87 7.41
C ARG A 16 -5.22 -5.11 6.25
N THR A 17 -5.07 -5.62 5.03
CA THR A 17 -5.65 -5.01 3.82
C THR A 17 -7.18 -5.09 3.86
N GLU A 18 -7.72 -6.26 4.17
CA GLU A 18 -9.16 -6.49 4.32
C GLU A 18 -9.77 -5.61 5.41
N GLN A 19 -9.12 -5.53 6.58
CA GLN A 19 -9.56 -4.68 7.68
C GLN A 19 -9.55 -3.19 7.29
N THR A 20 -8.55 -2.75 6.53
CA THR A 20 -8.46 -1.38 6.02
C THR A 20 -9.60 -1.09 5.03
N ARG A 21 -9.93 -2.05 4.17
CA ARG A 21 -11.06 -1.96 3.24
C ARG A 21 -12.41 -1.95 3.95
N ALA A 22 -12.60 -2.82 4.95
CA ALA A 22 -13.81 -2.85 5.75
C ALA A 22 -14.05 -1.50 6.44
N ARG A 23 -13.01 -0.89 7.02
CA ARG A 23 -13.09 0.45 7.63
C ARG A 23 -13.48 1.54 6.63
N ALA A 24 -12.87 1.54 5.44
CA ALA A 24 -13.20 2.50 4.39
C ALA A 24 -14.66 2.37 3.93
N LEU A 25 -15.15 1.14 3.72
CA LEU A 25 -16.53 0.89 3.35
C LEU A 25 -17.51 1.27 4.47
N ALA A 26 -17.18 0.99 5.72
CA ALA A 26 -18.01 1.37 6.87
C ALA A 26 -18.11 2.89 7.00
N ALA A 27 -16.99 3.61 6.84
CA ALA A 27 -16.97 5.07 6.84
C ALA A 27 -17.83 5.64 5.71
N LEU A 28 -17.72 5.11 4.48
CA LEU A 28 -18.55 5.55 3.36
C LEU A 28 -20.05 5.39 3.64
N ARG A 29 -20.47 4.22 4.15
CA ARG A 29 -21.87 3.98 4.51
C ARG A 29 -22.35 4.89 5.63
N GLY A 30 -21.53 5.09 6.66
CA GLY A 30 -21.86 5.98 7.77
C GLY A 30 -22.01 7.44 7.32
N MET A 31 -21.12 7.89 6.43
CA MET A 31 -21.18 9.23 5.86
C MET A 31 -22.39 9.43 4.94
N ASP A 32 -22.71 8.44 4.10
CA ASP A 32 -23.91 8.46 3.24
C ASP A 32 -25.19 8.52 4.09
N ALA A 33 -25.29 7.66 5.11
CA ALA A 33 -26.45 7.61 6.01
C ALA A 33 -26.65 8.89 6.84
N THR A 34 -25.55 9.58 7.18
CA THR A 34 -25.59 10.84 7.95
C THR A 34 -25.67 12.09 7.06
N GLY A 35 -25.66 11.93 5.74
CA GLY A 35 -25.65 13.04 4.79
C GLY A 35 -24.37 13.89 4.87
N LYS A 36 -23.28 13.36 5.44
CA LYS A 36 -21.98 14.05 5.49
C LYS A 36 -21.39 14.17 4.08
N PRO A 37 -20.65 15.25 3.77
CA PRO A 37 -19.97 15.39 2.48
C PRO A 37 -18.97 14.26 2.24
N VAL A 38 -19.20 13.48 1.18
CA VAL A 38 -18.31 12.39 0.76
C VAL A 38 -17.27 12.93 -0.23
N ASN A 39 -16.01 12.99 0.21
CA ASN A 39 -14.86 13.25 -0.65
C ASN A 39 -13.64 12.47 -0.14
N PHE A 40 -12.56 12.41 -0.92
CA PHE A 40 -11.36 11.65 -0.55
C PHE A 40 -10.71 12.14 0.75
N ASP A 41 -10.78 13.43 1.08
CA ASP A 41 -10.26 13.99 2.32
C ASP A 41 -11.09 13.52 3.53
N THR A 42 -12.41 13.72 3.49
CA THR A 42 -13.32 13.36 4.58
C THR A 42 -13.35 11.86 4.81
N VAL A 43 -13.38 11.06 3.73
CA VAL A 43 -13.33 9.59 3.82
C VAL A 43 -12.00 9.10 4.40
N SER A 44 -10.87 9.69 4.00
CA SER A 44 -9.55 9.31 4.55
C SER A 44 -9.47 9.53 6.06
N ARG A 45 -10.03 10.64 6.54
CA ARG A 45 -10.06 11.00 7.96
C ARG A 45 -11.01 10.11 8.75
N GLU A 46 -12.24 9.92 8.27
CA GLU A 46 -13.25 9.11 8.95
C GLU A 46 -12.85 7.63 9.02
N ALA A 47 -12.25 7.08 7.95
CA ALA A 47 -11.82 5.69 7.90
C ALA A 47 -10.45 5.42 8.54
N GLY A 48 -9.67 6.46 8.83
CA GLY A 48 -8.29 6.33 9.32
C GLY A 48 -7.36 5.65 8.31
N VAL A 49 -7.53 5.94 7.02
CA VAL A 49 -6.73 5.37 5.91
C VAL A 49 -6.04 6.48 5.12
N SER A 50 -4.94 6.17 4.44
CA SER A 50 -4.25 7.17 3.63
C SER A 50 -5.01 7.47 2.33
N ARG A 51 -4.93 8.71 1.85
CA ARG A 51 -5.52 9.09 0.53
C ARG A 51 -4.89 8.30 -0.61
N SER A 52 -3.58 8.07 -0.57
CA SER A 52 -2.88 7.25 -1.58
C SER A 52 -3.43 5.83 -1.63
N TRP A 53 -3.75 5.23 -0.49
CA TRP A 53 -4.39 3.92 -0.45
C TRP A 53 -5.79 3.95 -1.07
N LEU A 54 -6.60 4.98 -0.77
CA LEU A 54 -7.91 5.16 -1.41
C LEU A 54 -7.81 5.31 -2.93
N TYR A 55 -6.81 6.04 -3.43
CA TYR A 55 -6.58 6.18 -4.87
C TYR A 55 -6.17 4.86 -5.53
N ALA A 56 -5.47 3.99 -4.81
CA ALA A 56 -5.09 2.67 -5.31
C ALA A 56 -6.28 1.68 -5.38
N GLN A 57 -7.39 1.97 -4.70
CA GLN A 57 -8.60 1.14 -4.72
C GLN A 57 -9.62 1.69 -5.72
N ASN A 58 -9.66 1.12 -6.93
CA ASN A 58 -10.52 1.57 -8.02
C ASN A 58 -12.02 1.55 -7.68
N ASP A 59 -12.47 0.55 -6.93
CA ASP A 59 -13.86 0.41 -6.48
C ASP A 59 -14.26 1.51 -5.50
N LEU A 60 -13.41 1.80 -4.50
CA LEU A 60 -13.66 2.87 -3.55
C LEU A 60 -13.62 4.24 -4.22
N ARG A 61 -12.72 4.43 -5.20
CA ARG A 61 -12.66 5.65 -6.01
C ARG A 61 -13.96 5.89 -6.77
N ALA A 62 -14.49 4.86 -7.43
CA ALA A 62 -15.76 4.94 -8.15
C ALA A 62 -16.94 5.25 -7.21
N GLU A 63 -16.96 4.62 -6.04
CA GLU A 63 -18.03 4.82 -5.06
C GLU A 63 -18.02 6.24 -4.45
N ILE A 64 -16.84 6.76 -4.10
CA ILE A 64 -16.68 8.14 -3.61
C ILE A 64 -17.18 9.13 -4.66
N GLN A 65 -16.84 8.91 -5.94
CA GLN A 65 -17.28 9.78 -7.03
C GLN A 65 -18.80 9.75 -7.20
N ARG A 66 -19.40 8.55 -7.20
CA ARG A 66 -20.86 8.35 -7.30
C ARG A 66 -21.62 9.01 -6.16
N LEU A 67 -21.12 8.91 -4.92
CA LEU A 67 -21.72 9.54 -3.75
C LEU A 67 -21.65 11.07 -3.84
N ARG A 68 -20.52 11.60 -4.30
CA ARG A 68 -20.31 13.04 -4.49
C ARG A 68 -21.22 13.64 -5.55
N GLU A 69 -21.51 12.91 -6.63
CA GLU A 69 -22.42 13.35 -7.68
C GLU A 69 -23.88 13.36 -7.21
N ARG A 70 -24.27 12.41 -6.35
CA ARG A 70 -25.63 12.33 -5.78
C ARG A 70 -25.91 13.38 -4.71
N SER A 71 -24.88 13.84 -4.01
CA SER A 71 -24.97 14.95 -3.08
C SER A 71 -24.02 16.06 -3.53
N PRO A 72 -24.42 16.84 -4.57
CA PRO A 72 -23.68 18.04 -4.91
C PRO A 72 -23.67 18.93 -3.67
N GLN A 73 -22.49 19.07 -3.07
CA GLN A 73 -22.28 20.13 -2.10
C GLN A 73 -22.74 21.44 -2.74
N PRO A 74 -23.44 22.34 -2.01
CA PRO A 74 -23.55 23.71 -2.48
C PRO A 74 -22.12 24.16 -2.73
N ALA A 75 -21.80 24.47 -4.00
CA ALA A 75 -20.45 24.84 -4.40
C ALA A 75 -19.97 25.88 -3.41
N GLY A 76 -19.04 25.51 -2.53
CA GLY A 76 -18.47 26.41 -1.55
C GLY A 76 -17.98 27.61 -2.34
N SER A 77 -18.66 28.75 -2.12
CA SER A 77 -18.36 30.08 -2.62
C SER A 77 -17.17 30.10 -3.57
N SER A 78 -17.44 30.00 -4.88
CA SER A 78 -16.42 30.37 -5.86
C SER A 78 -15.92 31.75 -5.43
N PRO A 79 -14.60 31.94 -5.17
CA PRO A 79 -14.12 33.22 -4.71
C PRO A 79 -14.58 34.29 -5.71
N PRO A 80 -15.07 35.45 -5.26
CA PRO A 80 -15.43 36.53 -6.18
C PRO A 80 -14.26 36.76 -7.13
N ASP A 81 -14.54 37.02 -8.41
CA ASP A 81 -13.58 36.95 -9.53
C ASP A 81 -12.22 37.63 -9.26
N ARG A 82 -12.19 38.67 -8.41
CA ARG A 82 -10.98 39.37 -7.95
C ARG A 82 -10.01 38.53 -7.11
N GLN A 83 -10.45 37.44 -6.51
CA GLN A 83 -9.63 36.52 -5.72
C GLN A 83 -9.20 35.28 -6.52
N ARG A 84 -9.65 35.16 -7.78
CA ARG A 84 -9.24 34.08 -8.67
C ARG A 84 -7.79 34.33 -9.08
N ALA A 85 -6.90 33.40 -8.76
CA ALA A 85 -5.51 33.48 -9.22
C ALA A 85 -5.51 33.58 -10.76
N SER A 86 -4.69 34.48 -11.31
CA SER A 86 -4.57 34.60 -12.77
C SER A 86 -4.17 33.27 -13.39
N GLU A 87 -4.58 33.04 -14.64
CA GLU A 87 -4.27 31.80 -15.37
C GLU A 87 -2.76 31.49 -15.35
N VAL A 88 -1.92 32.52 -15.51
CA VAL A 88 -0.45 32.42 -15.40
C VAL A 88 -0.01 31.93 -14.02
N SER A 89 -0.64 32.42 -12.93
CA SER A 89 -0.33 31.97 -11.57
C SER A 89 -0.74 30.51 -11.37
N LEU A 90 -1.87 30.09 -11.94
CA LEU A 90 -2.33 28.70 -11.88
C LEU A 90 -1.39 27.77 -12.66
N LEU A 91 -0.99 28.15 -13.88
CA LEU A 91 -0.03 27.40 -14.70
C LEU A 91 1.31 27.23 -13.97
N ARG A 92 1.85 28.30 -13.39
CA ARG A 92 3.10 28.23 -12.60
C ARG A 92 2.96 27.30 -11.38
N ARG A 93 1.83 27.34 -10.67
CA ARG A 93 1.58 26.43 -9.54
C ARG A 93 1.48 24.97 -10.00
N LEU A 94 0.84 24.74 -11.15
CA LEU A 94 0.71 23.40 -11.73
C LEU A 94 2.06 22.85 -12.20
N GLU A 95 2.88 23.67 -12.82
CA GLU A 95 4.25 23.31 -13.20
C GLU A 95 5.10 22.96 -11.97
N ALA A 96 5.08 23.82 -10.94
CA ALA A 96 5.81 23.57 -9.69
C ALA A 96 5.34 22.28 -8.98
N ALA A 97 4.02 22.03 -8.96
CA ALA A 97 3.46 20.80 -8.41
C ALA A 97 3.90 19.56 -9.21
N THR A 98 3.87 19.64 -10.55
CA THR A 98 4.27 18.55 -11.43
C THR A 98 5.75 18.21 -11.26
N THR A 99 6.62 19.22 -11.17
CA THR A 99 8.05 19.04 -10.91
C THR A 99 8.29 18.38 -9.56
N ARG A 100 7.56 18.80 -8.52
CA ARG A 100 7.66 18.18 -7.19
C ARG A 100 7.19 16.73 -7.18
N ILE A 101 6.11 16.42 -7.90
CA ILE A 101 5.60 15.05 -8.02
C ILE A 101 6.66 14.15 -8.67
N ARG A 102 7.26 14.59 -9.79
CA ARG A 102 8.33 13.83 -10.46
C ARG A 102 9.52 13.57 -9.53
N ALA A 103 9.98 14.60 -8.81
CA ALA A 103 11.08 14.46 -7.86
C ALA A 103 10.75 13.43 -6.75
N LEU A 104 9.54 13.48 -6.19
CA LEU A 104 9.09 12.54 -5.18
C LEU A 104 8.95 11.11 -5.73
N GLU A 105 8.50 10.94 -6.97
CA GLU A 105 8.40 9.63 -7.62
C GLU A 105 9.78 9.00 -7.84
N ASP A 106 10.76 9.81 -8.25
CA ASP A 106 12.14 9.36 -8.43
C ASP A 106 12.80 9.00 -7.09
N GLU A 107 12.65 9.82 -6.06
CA GLU A 107 13.11 9.51 -4.71
C GLU A 107 12.47 8.22 -4.19
N ASN A 108 11.17 8.03 -4.41
CA ASN A 108 10.48 6.82 -4.01
C ASN A 108 11.02 5.57 -4.73
N ARG A 109 11.35 5.70 -6.02
CA ARG A 109 11.99 4.62 -6.79
C ARG A 109 13.36 4.26 -6.20
N GLN A 110 14.19 5.26 -5.95
CA GLN A 110 15.52 5.07 -5.36
C GLN A 110 15.46 4.38 -3.99
N LEU A 111 14.52 4.80 -3.13
CA LEU A 111 14.31 4.19 -1.82
C LEU A 111 13.87 2.73 -1.93
N ARG A 112 12.96 2.41 -2.87
CA ARG A 112 12.53 1.04 -3.12
C ARG A 112 13.68 0.17 -3.62
N ASP A 113 14.51 0.69 -4.51
CA ASP A 113 15.68 -0.03 -5.04
C ASP A 113 16.74 -0.26 -3.97
N ALA A 114 16.99 0.73 -3.11
CA ALA A 114 17.88 0.59 -1.96
C ALA A 114 17.37 -0.48 -0.98
N MET A 115 16.07 -0.47 -0.68
CA MET A 115 15.45 -1.47 0.18
C MET A 115 15.53 -2.87 -0.44
N ALA A 116 15.28 -3.01 -1.74
CA ALA A 116 15.40 -4.28 -2.46
C ALA A 116 16.83 -4.84 -2.41
N ARG A 117 17.84 -3.98 -2.60
CA ARG A 117 19.26 -4.36 -2.49
C ARG A 117 19.64 -4.80 -1.08
N ALA A 118 19.30 -4.00 -0.06
CA ALA A 118 19.58 -4.33 1.34
C ALA A 118 18.94 -5.67 1.74
N LEU A 119 17.68 -5.91 1.34
CA LEU A 119 17.02 -7.19 1.58
C LEU A 119 17.66 -8.35 0.80
N GLY A 120 18.19 -8.08 -0.40
CA GLY A 120 18.97 -9.04 -1.18
C GLY A 120 20.28 -9.42 -0.50
N GLU A 121 21.03 -8.44 0.01
CA GLU A 121 22.28 -8.65 0.75
C GLU A 121 22.07 -9.49 2.02
N VAL A 122 21.04 -9.16 2.81
CA VAL A 122 20.67 -9.95 3.99
C VAL A 122 20.40 -11.42 3.62
N ARG A 123 19.62 -11.67 2.55
CA ARG A 123 19.36 -13.03 2.07
C ARG A 123 20.62 -13.75 1.59
N ALA A 124 21.50 -13.05 0.85
CA ALA A 124 22.75 -13.62 0.37
C ALA A 124 23.67 -14.03 1.53
N HIS A 125 23.79 -13.18 2.55
CA HIS A 125 24.51 -13.49 3.79
C HIS A 125 23.90 -14.67 4.54
N GLU A 126 22.57 -14.78 4.63
CA GLU A 126 21.90 -15.92 5.26
C GLU A 126 22.09 -17.26 4.51
N ILE A 127 22.28 -17.21 3.19
CA ILE A 127 22.53 -18.38 2.35
C ILE A 127 24.01 -18.80 2.43
N LEU A 128 24.94 -17.83 2.35
CA LEU A 128 26.39 -18.08 2.39
C LEU A 128 26.90 -18.35 3.81
N GLY A 129 26.23 -17.82 4.84
CA GLY A 129 26.59 -17.97 6.26
C GLY A 129 26.07 -19.23 6.94
N GLN A 130 25.38 -20.13 6.21
CA GLN A 130 25.04 -21.46 6.72
C GLN A 130 25.97 -22.52 6.12
N PRO A 131 26.99 -23.01 6.85
CA PRO A 131 27.51 -24.34 6.57
C PRO A 131 26.35 -25.29 6.87
N SER A 132 25.70 -25.80 5.82
CA SER A 132 24.65 -26.78 5.96
C SER A 132 25.21 -27.98 6.72
N THR A 133 24.88 -28.10 8.01
CA THR A 133 24.85 -29.38 8.69
C THR A 133 23.76 -30.19 7.99
N ARG A 134 24.12 -30.78 6.86
CA ARG A 134 23.36 -31.85 6.24
C ARG A 134 23.40 -32.99 7.24
N ASP A 135 22.34 -33.06 8.03
CA ASP A 135 22.03 -34.20 8.86
C ASP A 135 21.58 -35.32 7.91
N THR A 136 22.54 -35.91 7.20
CA THR A 136 22.31 -37.15 6.46
C THR A 136 22.26 -38.26 7.51
N PRO A 137 21.10 -38.92 7.72
CA PRO A 137 21.05 -40.03 8.65
C PRO A 137 21.99 -41.12 8.12
N LYS A 138 23.00 -41.45 8.93
CA LYS A 138 23.98 -42.51 8.67
C LYS A 138 23.22 -43.80 8.38
N ARG A 139 23.13 -44.18 7.10
CA ARG A 139 22.53 -45.45 6.65
C ARG A 139 23.35 -46.57 7.30
N LYS A 140 22.77 -47.23 8.31
CA LYS A 140 23.39 -48.39 8.97
C LYS A 140 23.71 -49.43 7.89
N SER A 141 24.97 -49.80 7.75
CA SER A 141 25.42 -50.86 6.86
C SER A 141 24.75 -52.17 7.28
N SER A 142 23.94 -52.73 6.38
CA SER A 142 23.45 -54.10 6.49
C SER A 142 24.63 -55.06 6.45
N LYS A 143 24.83 -55.84 7.51
CA LYS A 143 25.73 -57.00 7.53
C LYS A 143 25.33 -57.92 6.37
N VAL A 144 26.23 -58.07 5.40
CA VAL A 144 26.15 -59.15 4.41
C VAL A 144 26.46 -60.44 5.17
N VAL A 145 25.43 -61.26 5.37
CA VAL A 145 25.59 -62.67 5.72
C VAL A 145 26.06 -63.36 4.43
N GLY A 146 27.31 -63.80 4.41
CA GLY A 146 27.84 -64.63 3.32
C GLY A 146 27.37 -66.08 3.47
N PRO A 147 27.14 -66.83 2.37
CA PRO A 147 26.91 -68.25 2.43
C PRO A 147 28.19 -69.06 2.18
N CYS A 148 28.34 -70.13 2.96
CA CYS A 148 29.12 -71.37 2.76
C CYS A 148 30.62 -71.26 2.46
#